data_AF-A0A3B0Y7P2-F1
#
_entry.id   AF-A0A3B0Y7P2-F1
#
_cell.length_a   1.000
_cell.length_b   1.000
_cell.length_c   1.000
_cell.angle_alpha   90.00
_cell.angle_beta   90.00
_cell.angle_gamma   90.00
#
_symmetry.space_group_name_H-M   'P 1'
#
loop_
_entity.id
_entity.type
_entity.pdbx_description
1 polymer ?
#
loop_
_entity_poly.entity_id
_entity_poly.type
_entity_poly.pdbx_seq_one_letter_code
_entity_poly.pdbx_strand_id
1 'polypeptide(L)'
;SKRRHNALQRLLGEKLNYEPRRRKDVEAVFILGFPQQARQLRPQLRFHHAGDLPVYSTSHVFSATSDPGLDRDMDGLMFCDIPWVLDKSGRWAEKRQMLAGIWPVRSKRFQRLFALGYDAWQITPWLGTLNMPGFSNYPGATGILTLDDQKRLHRTLEWAQFRRGVPQLIHNDKPVSMEGRHEPQSDRRPGRNPGL
;
A
#
# COMPACT_ATOMS: atom_id res chain seq x y z
N SER A 1 11.76 25.67 -18.16
CA SER A 1 10.51 26.47 -18.07
C SER A 1 10.05 26.85 -19.47
N LYS A 2 8.74 26.72 -19.75
CA LYS A 2 8.08 26.93 -21.06
C LYS A 2 8.40 28.31 -21.68
N ARG A 3 8.57 29.35 -20.85
CA ARG A 3 8.97 30.70 -21.29
C ARG A 3 10.38 30.77 -21.89
N ARG A 4 11.34 30.00 -21.34
CA ARG A 4 12.73 29.96 -21.84
C ARG A 4 12.83 29.19 -23.17
N HIS A 5 11.98 28.19 -23.36
CA HIS A 5 11.87 27.42 -24.59
C HIS A 5 11.35 28.29 -25.76
N ASN A 6 10.26 29.04 -25.56
CA ASN A 6 9.72 29.93 -26.58
C ASN A 6 10.70 31.04 -26.97
N ALA A 7 11.52 31.52 -26.02
CA ALA A 7 12.56 32.51 -26.29
C ALA A 7 13.71 31.94 -27.15
N LEU A 8 14.14 30.71 -26.86
CA LEU A 8 15.21 30.05 -27.62
C LEU A 8 14.77 29.60 -29.02
N GLN A 9 13.53 29.14 -29.18
CA GLN A 9 12.98 28.73 -30.48
C GLN A 9 12.90 29.88 -31.47
N ARG A 10 12.63 31.10 -30.99
CA ARG A 10 12.62 32.32 -31.81
C ARG A 10 14.02 32.79 -32.21
N LEU A 11 15.05 32.49 -31.41
CA LEU A 11 16.44 32.89 -31.67
C LEU A 11 17.19 31.90 -32.60
N LEU A 12 16.82 30.62 -32.59
CA LEU A 12 17.57 29.54 -33.26
C LEU A 12 16.93 29.06 -34.57
N GLY A 13 15.73 29.52 -34.94
CA GLY A 13 15.09 29.22 -36.23
C GLY A 13 14.64 27.76 -36.43
N GLU A 14 14.92 26.86 -35.49
CA GLU A 14 14.60 25.43 -35.57
C GLU A 14 13.50 25.00 -34.59
N LYS A 15 12.75 23.94 -34.95
CA LYS A 15 11.75 23.31 -34.08
C LYS A 15 12.46 22.55 -32.95
N LEU A 16 12.64 23.22 -31.82
CA LEU A 16 13.07 22.55 -30.58
C LEU A 16 11.97 21.61 -30.10
N ASN A 17 12.22 20.29 -30.11
CA ASN A 17 11.33 19.32 -29.48
C ASN A 17 11.42 19.46 -27.95
N TYR A 18 10.36 19.97 -27.32
CA TYR A 18 10.24 19.99 -25.87
C TYR A 18 9.74 18.64 -25.38
N GLU A 19 10.66 17.76 -24.98
CA GLU A 19 10.29 16.62 -24.14
C GLU A 19 10.12 17.09 -22.69
N PRO A 20 8.98 16.82 -22.04
CA PRO A 20 8.81 17.06 -20.62
C PRO A 20 9.85 16.26 -19.83
N ARG A 21 10.95 16.91 -19.44
CA ARG A 21 11.93 16.28 -18.56
C ARG A 21 11.31 16.00 -17.21
N ARG A 22 11.44 14.74 -16.77
CA ARG A 22 11.17 14.29 -15.41
C ARG A 22 11.81 15.24 -14.39
N ARG A 23 11.05 15.56 -13.35
CA ARG A 23 11.54 16.10 -12.09
C ARG A 23 12.39 15.03 -11.40
N LYS A 24 13.71 15.22 -11.35
CA LYS A 24 14.66 14.25 -10.76
C LYS A 24 14.50 14.12 -9.23
N ASP A 25 13.74 15.01 -8.62
CA ASP A 25 13.41 15.09 -7.19
C ASP A 25 12.32 14.12 -6.74
N VAL A 26 11.60 13.47 -7.66
CA VAL A 26 10.57 12.48 -7.29
C VAL A 26 11.19 11.07 -7.26
N GLU A 27 11.05 10.42 -6.11
CA GLU A 27 11.58 9.07 -5.84
C GLU A 27 10.49 8.00 -5.79
N ALA A 28 9.23 8.37 -5.58
CA ALA A 28 8.09 7.46 -5.57
C ALA A 28 6.78 8.18 -5.92
N VAL A 29 5.75 7.40 -6.27
CA VAL A 29 4.37 7.88 -6.42
C VAL A 29 3.46 7.07 -5.51
N PHE A 30 2.58 7.75 -4.76
CA PHE A 30 1.54 7.10 -3.98
C PHE A 30 0.16 7.42 -4.56
N ILE A 31 -0.58 6.39 -4.99
CA ILE A 31 -1.90 6.53 -5.58
C ILE A 31 -2.94 6.25 -4.50
N LEU A 32 -3.81 7.22 -4.24
CA LEU A 32 -5.05 7.03 -3.49
C LEU A 32 -6.22 6.98 -4.48
N GLY A 33 -6.61 5.77 -4.89
CA GLY A 33 -7.67 5.60 -5.88
C GLY A 33 -8.19 4.18 -5.96
N PHE A 34 -9.34 4.02 -6.62
CA PHE A 34 -9.93 2.73 -6.93
C PHE A 34 -9.27 2.13 -8.19
N PRO A 35 -9.53 0.85 -8.53
CA PRO A 35 -8.82 0.17 -9.61
C PRO A 35 -8.94 0.90 -10.95
N GLN A 36 -10.11 1.47 -11.26
CA GLN A 36 -10.35 2.18 -12.52
C GLN A 36 -9.45 3.41 -12.67
N GLN A 37 -9.32 4.23 -11.63
CA GLN A 37 -8.44 5.40 -11.64
C GLN A 37 -6.97 4.98 -11.73
N ALA A 38 -6.57 3.95 -10.98
CA ALA A 38 -5.18 3.47 -11.00
C ALA A 38 -4.78 2.91 -12.37
N ARG A 39 -5.68 2.16 -13.04
CA ARG A 39 -5.49 1.66 -14.42
C ARG A 39 -5.33 2.80 -15.44
N GLN A 40 -5.91 3.98 -15.18
CA GLN A 40 -5.70 5.16 -16.03
C GLN A 40 -4.39 5.90 -15.69
N LEU A 41 -4.08 6.04 -14.40
CA LEU A 41 -2.90 6.79 -13.93
C LEU A 41 -1.59 6.07 -14.25
N ARG A 42 -1.51 4.75 -14.06
CA ARG A 42 -0.25 4.00 -14.20
C ARG A 42 0.33 4.04 -15.63
N PRO A 43 -0.45 3.86 -16.71
CA PRO A 43 0.03 4.05 -18.08
C PRO A 43 0.54 5.47 -18.35
N GLN A 44 -0.14 6.50 -17.81
CA GLN A 44 0.29 7.91 -17.96
C GLN A 44 1.64 8.16 -17.27
N LEU A 45 1.86 7.59 -16.08
CA LEU A 45 3.15 7.66 -15.39
C LEU A 45 4.26 7.00 -16.21
N ARG A 46 3.99 5.84 -16.82
CA ARG A 46 4.94 5.15 -17.70
C ARG A 46 5.26 5.97 -18.95
N PHE A 47 4.24 6.56 -19.57
CA PHE A 47 4.40 7.39 -20.77
C PHE A 47 5.22 8.66 -20.50
N HIS A 48 5.02 9.30 -19.35
CA HIS A 48 5.74 10.52 -18.96
C HIS A 48 7.09 10.26 -18.27
N HIS A 49 7.76 9.14 -18.60
CA HIS A 49 9.09 8.76 -18.10
C HIS A 49 9.21 8.68 -16.56
N ALA A 50 8.10 8.39 -15.88
CA ALA A 50 8.04 8.03 -14.46
C ALA A 50 7.77 6.53 -14.27
N GLY A 51 8.02 5.71 -15.30
CA GLY A 51 7.78 4.27 -15.28
C GLY A 51 8.72 3.48 -14.36
N ASP A 52 9.91 4.02 -14.11
CA ASP A 52 10.93 3.48 -13.22
C ASP A 52 10.71 3.87 -11.75
N LEU A 53 9.78 4.79 -11.47
CA LEU A 53 9.39 5.13 -10.10
C LEU A 53 8.61 3.97 -9.46
N PRO A 54 8.96 3.56 -8.23
CA PRO A 54 8.09 2.79 -7.38
C PRO A 54 6.72 3.47 -7.24
N VAL A 55 5.66 2.72 -7.52
CA VAL A 55 4.28 3.19 -7.33
C VAL A 55 3.64 2.37 -6.24
N TYR A 56 3.15 3.06 -5.21
CA TYR A 56 2.53 2.47 -4.03
C TYR A 56 1.04 2.85 -3.97
N SER A 57 0.23 2.01 -3.33
CA SER A 57 -1.17 2.32 -3.05
C SER A 57 -1.67 1.58 -1.81
N THR A 58 -2.92 1.84 -1.44
CA THR A 58 -3.66 1.09 -0.42
C THR A 58 -4.45 -0.05 -1.08
N SER A 59 -5.10 -0.89 -0.27
CA SER A 59 -5.99 -1.96 -0.75
C SER A 59 -7.09 -1.51 -1.72
N HIS A 60 -7.44 -0.21 -1.74
CA HIS A 60 -8.47 0.35 -2.64
C HIS A 60 -8.13 0.16 -4.12
N VAL A 61 -6.85 0.04 -4.47
CA VAL A 61 -6.41 -0.17 -5.87
C VAL A 61 -6.83 -1.53 -6.43
N PHE A 62 -7.21 -2.48 -5.56
CA PHE A 62 -7.56 -3.83 -5.95
C PHE A 62 -9.00 -4.17 -5.55
N SER A 63 -9.77 -4.71 -6.49
CA SER A 63 -11.16 -5.13 -6.29
C SER A 63 -11.32 -6.42 -5.47
N ALA A 64 -10.23 -6.99 -4.96
CA ALA A 64 -10.17 -8.34 -4.37
C ALA A 64 -10.52 -9.48 -5.36
N THR A 65 -10.62 -9.19 -6.66
CA THR A 65 -10.81 -10.17 -7.73
C THR A 65 -9.94 -9.77 -8.91
N SER A 66 -8.99 -10.62 -9.28
CA SER A 66 -8.07 -10.31 -10.38
C SER A 66 -8.78 -10.43 -11.73
N ASP A 67 -8.58 -9.43 -12.57
CA ASP A 67 -8.85 -9.48 -14.00
C ASP A 67 -7.52 -9.24 -14.73
N PRO A 68 -6.77 -10.30 -15.10
CA PRO A 68 -5.44 -10.15 -15.67
C PRO A 68 -5.38 -9.31 -16.94
N GLY A 69 -6.49 -9.20 -17.68
CA GLY A 69 -6.59 -8.34 -18.86
C GLY A 69 -6.59 -6.87 -18.48
N LEU A 70 -7.51 -6.47 -17.59
CA LEU A 70 -7.63 -5.09 -17.13
C LEU A 70 -6.54 -4.65 -16.15
N ASP A 71 -6.03 -5.57 -15.34
CA ASP A 71 -5.07 -5.29 -14.27
C ASP A 71 -3.63 -5.25 -14.78
N ARG A 72 -3.37 -5.64 -16.03
CA ARG A 72 -2.03 -5.56 -16.65
C ARG A 72 -1.47 -4.14 -16.68
N ASP A 73 -2.35 -3.14 -16.82
CA ASP A 73 -1.97 -1.73 -16.75
C ASP A 73 -1.45 -1.32 -15.37
N MET A 74 -1.75 -2.09 -14.33
CA MET A 74 -1.25 -1.86 -12.98
C MET A 74 0.09 -2.54 -12.70
N ASP A 75 0.71 -3.24 -13.66
CA ASP A 75 1.97 -3.96 -13.45
C ASP A 75 3.06 -3.08 -12.82
N GLY A 76 3.72 -3.65 -11.80
CA GLY A 76 4.74 -3.00 -10.98
C GLY A 76 4.18 -2.15 -9.82
N LEU A 77 2.88 -1.82 -9.80
CA LEU A 77 2.25 -1.14 -8.66
C LEU A 77 2.24 -2.07 -7.44
N MET A 78 2.68 -1.54 -6.30
CA MET A 78 2.72 -2.22 -5.01
C MET A 78 1.61 -1.70 -4.10
N PHE A 79 0.99 -2.58 -3.33
CA PHE A 79 -0.05 -2.20 -2.39
C PHE A 79 -0.10 -3.15 -1.20
N CYS A 80 -0.70 -2.70 -0.11
CA CYS A 80 -1.02 -3.52 1.04
C CYS A 80 -2.47 -3.99 0.99
N ASP A 81 -2.72 -5.25 1.34
CA ASP A 81 -4.07 -5.76 1.55
C ASP A 81 -4.08 -6.87 2.60
N ILE A 82 -5.26 -7.37 2.92
CA ILE A 82 -5.43 -8.42 3.93
C ILE A 82 -5.01 -9.80 3.38
N PRO A 83 -4.47 -10.70 4.22
CA PRO A 83 -4.16 -12.08 3.84
C PRO A 83 -5.35 -12.81 3.22
N TRP A 84 -6.56 -12.53 3.71
CA TRP A 84 -7.79 -13.07 3.12
C TRP A 84 -7.93 -12.75 1.63
N VAL A 85 -7.40 -11.65 1.12
CA VAL A 85 -7.50 -11.31 -0.31
C VAL A 85 -6.31 -11.81 -1.10
N LEU A 86 -5.12 -11.83 -0.50
CA LEU A 86 -3.85 -12.07 -1.20
C LEU A 86 -3.40 -13.54 -1.17
N ASP A 87 -3.80 -14.32 -0.17
CA ASP A 87 -3.49 -15.75 -0.08
C ASP A 87 -4.24 -16.53 -1.16
N LYS A 88 -3.52 -17.10 -2.13
CA LYS A 88 -4.12 -17.80 -3.29
C LYS A 88 -4.27 -19.31 -3.12
N SER A 89 -3.50 -19.92 -2.22
CA SER A 89 -3.39 -21.39 -2.14
C SER A 89 -3.24 -21.92 -0.71
N GLY A 90 -3.29 -21.06 0.30
CA GLY A 90 -3.27 -21.43 1.70
C GLY A 90 -4.67 -21.44 2.33
N ARG A 91 -4.68 -21.42 3.66
CA ARG A 91 -5.89 -21.56 4.49
C ARG A 91 -6.98 -20.54 4.18
N TRP A 92 -6.64 -19.32 3.75
CA TRP A 92 -7.65 -18.30 3.45
C TRP A 92 -8.29 -18.55 2.09
N ALA A 93 -7.54 -19.11 1.13
CA ALA A 93 -8.09 -19.53 -0.15
C ALA A 93 -9.14 -20.63 0.03
N GLU A 94 -8.86 -21.63 0.86
CA GLU A 94 -9.80 -22.70 1.20
C GLU A 94 -11.07 -22.16 1.86
N LYS A 95 -10.93 -21.27 2.85
CA LYS A 95 -12.08 -20.63 3.51
C LYS A 95 -12.91 -19.79 2.55
N ARG A 96 -12.28 -19.06 1.62
CA ARG A 96 -12.98 -18.33 0.55
C ARG A 96 -13.76 -19.26 -0.36
N GLN A 97 -13.20 -20.41 -0.73
CA GLN A 97 -13.88 -21.40 -1.57
C GLN A 97 -15.11 -21.98 -0.87
N MET A 98 -15.00 -22.32 0.42
CA MET A 98 -16.13 -22.77 1.23
C MET A 98 -17.23 -21.71 1.29
N LEU A 99 -16.87 -20.46 1.58
CA LEU A 99 -17.82 -19.35 1.61
C LEU A 99 -18.49 -19.11 0.26
N ALA A 100 -17.75 -19.24 -0.84
CA ALA A 100 -18.29 -19.13 -2.19
C ALA A 100 -19.32 -20.22 -2.52
N GLY A 101 -19.20 -21.42 -1.94
CA GLY A 101 -20.20 -22.48 -2.06
C GLY A 101 -21.54 -22.15 -1.38
N ILE A 102 -21.49 -21.37 -0.28
CA ILE A 102 -22.68 -20.98 0.50
C ILE A 102 -23.30 -19.68 -0.06
N TRP A 103 -22.47 -18.69 -0.37
CA TRP A 103 -22.89 -17.37 -0.87
C TRP A 103 -22.07 -16.94 -2.10
N PRO A 104 -22.36 -17.44 -3.30
CA PRO A 104 -21.52 -17.23 -4.48
C PRO A 104 -21.30 -15.76 -4.86
N VAL A 105 -22.36 -14.94 -4.83
CA VAL A 105 -22.29 -13.52 -5.23
C VAL A 105 -21.75 -12.64 -4.10
N ARG A 106 -22.25 -12.84 -2.88
CA ARG A 106 -21.91 -11.98 -1.73
C ARG A 106 -20.48 -12.22 -1.25
N SER A 107 -19.99 -13.46 -1.30
CA SER A 107 -18.63 -13.82 -0.90
C SER A 107 -17.57 -13.02 -1.64
N LYS A 108 -17.73 -12.84 -2.96
CA LYS A 108 -16.81 -12.06 -3.80
C LYS A 108 -16.90 -10.56 -3.53
N ARG A 109 -18.11 -10.02 -3.37
CA ARG A 109 -18.34 -8.57 -3.16
C ARG A 109 -17.88 -8.09 -1.78
N PHE A 110 -18.03 -8.92 -0.76
CA PHE A 110 -17.82 -8.53 0.63
C PHE A 110 -16.66 -9.26 1.31
N GLN A 111 -15.65 -9.71 0.53
CA GLN A 111 -14.49 -10.45 1.05
C GLN A 111 -13.86 -9.81 2.29
N ARG A 112 -13.53 -8.51 2.23
CA ARG A 112 -12.88 -7.80 3.33
C ARG A 112 -13.78 -7.64 4.55
N LEU A 113 -15.09 -7.51 4.35
CA LEU A 113 -16.06 -7.44 5.45
C LEU A 113 -16.28 -8.81 6.11
N PHE A 114 -16.28 -9.88 5.32
CA PHE A 114 -16.32 -11.24 5.86
C PHE A 114 -15.07 -11.53 6.70
N ALA A 115 -13.88 -11.20 6.19
CA ALA A 115 -12.63 -11.35 6.93
C ALA A 115 -12.66 -10.57 8.26
N LEU A 116 -13.19 -9.34 8.25
CA LEU A 116 -13.38 -8.55 9.46
C LEU A 116 -14.32 -9.24 10.47
N GLY A 117 -15.47 -9.74 10.01
CA GLY A 117 -16.41 -10.45 10.88
C GLY A 117 -15.82 -11.76 11.42
N TYR A 118 -15.07 -12.48 10.60
CA TYR A 118 -14.35 -13.69 10.99
C TYR A 118 -13.35 -13.38 12.11
N ASP A 119 -12.48 -12.38 11.92
CA ASP A 119 -11.49 -12.00 12.92
C ASP A 119 -12.13 -11.45 14.19
N ALA A 120 -13.19 -10.64 14.09
CA ALA A 120 -13.89 -10.09 15.25
C ALA A 120 -14.42 -11.20 16.17
N TRP A 121 -14.95 -12.28 15.60
CA TRP A 121 -15.36 -13.45 16.37
C TRP A 121 -14.15 -14.20 16.94
N GLN A 122 -13.17 -14.51 16.09
CA GLN A 122 -12.05 -15.39 16.44
C GLN A 122 -11.08 -14.78 17.45
N ILE A 123 -10.88 -13.46 17.43
CA ILE A 123 -9.92 -12.78 18.31
C ILE A 123 -10.45 -12.57 19.73
N THR A 124 -11.77 -12.59 19.94
CA THR A 124 -12.40 -12.23 21.23
C THR A 124 -11.79 -12.96 22.44
N PRO A 125 -11.54 -14.29 22.40
CA PRO A 125 -10.92 -15.01 23.51
C PRO A 125 -9.45 -14.63 23.77
N TRP A 126 -8.79 -14.00 22.80
CA TRP A 126 -7.36 -13.71 22.81
C TRP A 126 -7.03 -12.28 23.21
N LEU A 127 -8.02 -11.39 23.37
CA LEU A 127 -7.79 -9.98 23.68
C LEU A 127 -7.02 -9.77 24.99
N GLY A 128 -7.28 -10.61 26.01
CA GLY A 128 -6.51 -10.59 27.26
C GLY A 128 -5.05 -11.00 27.05
N THR A 129 -4.83 -12.06 26.28
CA THR A 129 -3.50 -12.58 25.94
C THR A 129 -2.68 -11.58 25.13
N LEU A 130 -3.30 -10.87 24.18
CA LEU A 130 -2.63 -9.86 23.34
C LEU A 130 -2.06 -8.67 24.10
N ASN A 131 -2.49 -8.48 25.35
CA ASN A 131 -1.99 -7.45 26.25
C ASN A 131 -0.88 -7.96 27.18
N MET A 132 -0.49 -9.23 27.09
CA MET A 132 0.56 -9.81 27.93
C MET A 132 1.94 -9.62 27.29
N PRO A 133 2.98 -9.34 28.09
CA PRO A 133 4.35 -9.31 27.60
C PRO A 133 4.74 -10.63 26.90
N GLY A 134 5.34 -10.54 25.73
CA GLY A 134 5.74 -11.72 24.93
C GLY A 134 4.64 -12.34 24.06
N PHE A 135 3.38 -11.97 24.24
CA PHE A 135 2.25 -12.43 23.41
C PHE A 135 1.51 -11.24 22.81
N SER A 136 2.06 -10.66 21.74
CA SER A 136 1.59 -9.37 21.22
C SER A 136 0.93 -9.43 19.84
N ASN A 137 0.83 -10.62 19.22
CA ASN A 137 0.28 -10.74 17.89
C ASN A 137 -0.65 -11.95 17.70
N TYR A 138 -1.63 -11.78 16.81
CA TYR A 138 -2.58 -12.80 16.39
C TYR A 138 -2.63 -12.85 14.86
N PRO A 139 -2.28 -13.97 14.20
CA PRO A 139 -2.32 -14.08 12.74
C PRO A 139 -3.77 -14.27 12.24
N GLY A 140 -4.43 -13.18 11.88
CA GLY A 140 -5.82 -13.14 11.43
C GLY A 140 -6.01 -13.05 9.91
N ALA A 141 -7.26 -13.14 9.48
CA ALA A 141 -7.69 -13.01 8.09
C ALA A 141 -7.48 -11.58 7.54
N THR A 142 -7.52 -10.58 8.44
CA THR A 142 -7.32 -9.16 8.14
C THR A 142 -5.89 -8.67 8.34
N GLY A 143 -4.95 -9.57 8.66
CA GLY A 143 -3.54 -9.28 8.89
C GLY A 143 -3.05 -9.84 10.21
N ILE A 144 -1.83 -9.48 10.58
CA ILE A 144 -1.33 -9.72 11.93
C ILE A 144 -1.93 -8.65 12.84
N LEU A 145 -2.74 -9.09 13.80
CA LEU A 145 -3.48 -8.25 14.73
C LEU A 145 -2.68 -8.05 16.00
N THR A 146 -2.51 -6.81 16.43
CA THR A 146 -1.88 -6.46 17.71
C THR A 146 -2.80 -5.52 18.47
N LEU A 147 -2.66 -5.45 19.79
CA LEU A 147 -3.45 -4.58 20.65
C LEU A 147 -2.51 -3.56 21.31
N ASP A 148 -2.80 -2.26 21.16
CA ASP A 148 -2.04 -1.23 21.87
C ASP A 148 -2.56 -1.00 23.30
N ASP A 149 -1.83 -0.18 24.07
CA ASP A 149 -2.17 0.15 25.46
C ASP A 149 -3.52 0.86 25.58
N GLN A 150 -3.97 1.54 24.52
CA GLN A 150 -5.28 2.18 24.42
C GLN A 150 -6.39 1.22 23.95
N LYS A 151 -6.12 -0.09 23.92
CA LYS A 151 -7.06 -1.15 23.47
C LYS A 151 -7.51 -0.98 22.03
N ARG A 152 -6.68 -0.37 21.17
CA ARG A 152 -6.91 -0.28 19.74
C ARG A 152 -6.21 -1.42 19.02
N LEU A 153 -6.98 -2.06 18.15
CA LEU A 153 -6.48 -3.13 17.31
C LEU A 153 -5.71 -2.54 16.11
N HIS A 154 -4.44 -2.91 15.97
CA HIS A 154 -3.62 -2.58 14.81
C HIS A 154 -3.51 -3.80 13.90
N ARG A 155 -3.30 -3.55 12.60
CA ARG A 155 -3.18 -4.60 11.60
C ARG A 155 -1.91 -4.39 10.79
N THR A 156 -1.06 -5.40 10.76
CA THR A 156 0.03 -5.48 9.78
C THR A 156 -0.49 -6.24 8.57
N LEU A 157 -0.50 -5.56 7.42
CA LEU A 157 -1.00 -6.08 6.15
C LEU A 157 0.10 -6.75 5.33
N GLU A 158 -0.29 -7.54 4.34
CA GLU A 158 0.63 -8.15 3.40
C GLU A 158 0.86 -7.24 2.20
N TRP A 159 2.11 -7.15 1.76
CA TRP A 159 2.49 -6.43 0.55
C TRP A 159 2.32 -7.33 -0.67
N ALA A 160 1.71 -6.77 -1.71
CA ALA A 160 1.61 -7.39 -3.02
C ALA A 160 2.05 -6.43 -4.13
N GLN A 161 2.54 -7.01 -5.22
CA GLN A 161 2.85 -6.30 -6.46
C GLN A 161 2.07 -6.91 -7.62
N PHE A 162 1.47 -6.08 -8.47
CA PHE A 162 0.90 -6.58 -9.73
C PHE A 162 2.02 -7.07 -10.66
N ARG A 163 1.92 -8.33 -11.07
CA ARG A 163 2.79 -8.96 -12.08
C ARG A 163 1.95 -9.71 -13.09
N ARG A 164 2.02 -9.28 -14.35
CA ARG A 164 1.21 -9.82 -15.46
C ARG A 164 -0.29 -9.73 -15.15
N GLY A 165 -0.72 -8.61 -14.57
CA GLY A 165 -2.11 -8.35 -14.18
C GLY A 165 -2.58 -9.10 -12.94
N VAL A 166 -1.70 -9.79 -12.22
CA VAL A 166 -2.09 -10.54 -11.02
C VAL A 166 -1.29 -10.06 -9.81
N PRO A 167 -1.92 -9.71 -8.68
CA PRO A 167 -1.20 -9.43 -7.44
C PRO A 167 -0.38 -10.64 -6.99
N GLN A 168 0.90 -10.45 -6.69
CA GLN A 168 1.79 -11.47 -6.12
C GLN A 168 2.38 -10.94 -4.82
N LEU A 169 2.39 -11.78 -3.78
CA LEU A 169 2.98 -11.42 -2.49
C LEU A 169 4.46 -11.06 -2.64
N ILE A 170 4.85 -9.97 -2.01
CA ILE A 170 6.25 -9.57 -1.87
C ILE A 170 6.73 -10.18 -0.56
N HIS A 171 7.47 -11.27 -0.63
CA HIS A 171 8.17 -11.77 0.54
C HIS A 171 9.32 -10.80 0.82
N ASN A 172 9.23 -10.10 1.94
CA ASN A 172 10.29 -9.18 2.36
C ASN A 172 11.30 -9.99 3.16
N ASP A 173 12.41 -10.39 2.54
CA ASP A 173 13.53 -11.07 3.23
C ASP A 173 14.29 -10.14 4.19
N LYS A 174 13.85 -8.88 4.34
CA LYS A 174 14.38 -7.93 5.31
C LYS A 174 13.26 -7.45 6.23
N PRO A 175 13.46 -7.50 7.57
CA PRO A 175 12.51 -6.88 8.49
C PRO A 175 12.44 -5.39 8.19
N VAL A 176 11.22 -4.86 8.10
CA VAL A 176 11.00 -3.41 8.12
C VAL A 176 11.47 -2.94 9.49
N SER A 177 12.65 -2.33 9.57
CA SER A 177 13.13 -1.70 10.79
C SER A 177 12.11 -0.66 11.23
N MET A 178 11.35 -0.97 12.28
CA MET A 178 10.47 -0.04 12.98
C MET A 178 11.28 0.81 13.98
N GLU A 179 12.49 1.23 13.61
CA GLU A 179 13.25 2.26 14.33
C GLU A 179 12.70 3.62 13.91
N GLY A 180 11.53 3.91 14.43
CA GLY A 180 10.81 5.14 14.18
C GLY A 180 9.76 5.35 15.25
N ARG A 181 10.17 5.28 16.53
CA ARG A 181 9.41 5.80 17.68
C ARG A 181 10.27 5.80 18.95
N HIS A 182 10.96 6.92 19.15
CA HIS A 182 11.19 7.65 20.41
C HIS A 182 12.47 8.48 20.25
N GLU A 183 12.38 9.61 19.55
CA GLU A 183 13.28 10.71 19.82
C GLU A 183 12.77 11.41 21.09
N PRO A 184 13.52 11.43 22.21
CA PRO A 184 13.12 12.20 23.36
C PRO A 184 13.17 13.69 22.97
N GLN A 185 12.04 14.37 23.16
CA GLN A 185 11.90 15.80 22.94
C GLN A 185 12.86 16.50 23.91
N SER A 186 14.02 16.95 23.41
CA SER A 186 14.95 17.73 24.20
C SER A 186 14.36 19.12 24.44
N ASP A 187 14.14 19.41 25.71
CA ASP A 187 13.70 20.68 26.28
C ASP A 187 14.72 21.78 25.91
N ARG A 188 14.49 22.49 24.80
CA ARG A 188 15.26 23.68 24.43
C ARG A 188 14.79 24.86 25.28
N ARG A 189 15.40 25.05 26.44
CA ARG A 189 15.35 26.34 27.15
C ARG A 189 16.22 27.37 26.41
N PRO A 190 15.74 28.62 26.19
CA PRO A 190 16.54 29.65 25.56
C PRO A 190 17.54 30.27 26.56
N GLY A 191 18.63 30.79 26.00
CA GLY A 191 19.88 31.09 26.68
C GLY A 191 19.83 32.16 27.76
N ARG A 192 20.76 32.03 28.72
CA ARG A 192 21.15 33.08 29.65
C ARG A 192 22.55 33.55 29.25
N ASN A 193 22.63 34.77 28.76
CA ASN A 193 23.86 35.47 28.44
C ASN A 193 24.54 35.91 29.75
N PRO A 194 25.86 35.72 29.97
CA PRO A 194 26.54 36.32 31.11
C PRO A 194 27.00 37.74 30.75
N GLY A 195 26.64 38.69 31.59
CA GLY A 195 27.20 40.04 31.59
C GLY A 195 27.78 40.35 32.97
N LEU A 196 28.94 41.01 32.94
CA LEU A 196 29.86 41.42 34.01
C LEU A 196 30.93 40.38 34.39
#